data_AF-A0AAD3HEV0-F1
#
_entry.id   AF-A0AAD3HEV0-F1
#
_cell.length_a   1.000
_cell.length_b   1.000
_cell.length_c   1.000
_cell.angle_alpha   90.00
_cell.angle_beta   90.00
_cell.angle_gamma   90.00
#
_symmetry.space_group_name_H-M   'P 1'
#
loop_
_entity.id
_entity.type
_entity.pdbx_description
1 polymer ?
#
loop_
_entity_poly.entity_id
_entity_poly.type
_entity_poly.pdbx_seq_one_letter_code
_entity_poly.pdbx_strand_id
1 'polypeptide(L)'
;MKRIPWLRKESKRRFLATRRLSSSTPTKPSLTSFSFSGAGFLGAYHAGVYQCLLKHNHVLKPLERLEPDAKSPVLTGVSAGALISAAISAGVTPESAMNVILEVANRTREKGGLLDTLAPNFSLIDQLDDLLEVEMQKALGGSENDNDYDLDLLLNRIQHGKLLHIGLTDKKKFDVLNLKTDLDAYVYADQYRSIKDITSCAVLSSYIPVGTGPAIWNDANSGNNAVKNAWKIVSEMEELGFLKHGMTRETIRRDVTSDDETSEKDLQYLDGGLCNLFPEIDEDTIIIAPINGIYSKPCITPEIPMDDDEKTLYSSILSRIKVDFPITLEMSEGIRVGANTENLLALYQMARSSSSETLQGKFRDGYDDATRFLKKNDMLTVFSG
;
A
#
# COMPACT_ATOMS: atom_id res chain seq x y z
N MET A 1 -30.73 26.66 72.26
CA MET A 1 -31.40 27.68 71.43
C MET A 1 -31.19 27.31 69.97
N LYS A 2 -32.25 27.35 69.16
CA LYS A 2 -32.31 26.95 67.74
C LYS A 2 -31.51 27.90 66.83
N ARG A 3 -30.82 27.37 65.80
CA ARG A 3 -31.05 27.61 64.35
C ARG A 3 -29.93 27.01 63.46
N ILE A 4 -30.36 26.36 62.38
CA ILE A 4 -29.67 25.87 61.16
C ILE A 4 -30.06 26.89 60.02
N PRO A 5 -29.55 26.96 58.73
CA PRO A 5 -28.61 26.07 58.03
C PRO A 5 -27.76 26.53 56.77
N TRP A 6 -26.90 25.60 56.29
CA TRP A 6 -26.29 25.31 54.93
C TRP A 6 -25.25 26.30 54.29
N LEU A 7 -24.14 25.89 53.62
CA LEU A 7 -23.99 24.93 52.49
C LEU A 7 -22.55 24.30 52.35
N ARG A 8 -22.53 22.97 52.25
CA ARG A 8 -21.74 22.01 51.42
C ARG A 8 -20.25 22.25 51.08
N LYS A 9 -19.39 21.31 51.55
CA LYS A 9 -18.19 20.83 50.85
C LYS A 9 -18.41 19.38 50.42
N GLU A 10 -18.54 19.14 49.11
CA GLU A 10 -18.49 17.79 48.52
C GLU A 10 -17.02 17.44 48.19
N SER A 11 -16.45 16.48 48.93
CA SER A 11 -15.21 15.80 48.52
C SER A 11 -15.57 14.66 47.57
N LYS A 12 -15.24 14.81 46.28
CA LYS A 12 -15.32 13.74 45.28
C LYS A 12 -14.37 12.59 45.66
N ARG A 13 -14.93 11.46 46.11
CA ARG A 13 -14.23 10.17 46.15
C ARG A 13 -14.05 9.68 44.71
N ARG A 14 -12.81 9.69 44.22
CA ARG A 14 -12.41 8.96 43.00
C ARG A 14 -12.43 7.47 43.32
N PHE A 15 -13.36 6.74 42.71
CA PHE A 15 -13.28 5.28 42.61
C PHE A 15 -12.09 4.95 41.69
N LEU A 16 -11.02 4.39 42.27
CA LEU A 16 -9.99 3.68 41.53
C LEU A 16 -10.54 2.28 41.24
N ALA A 17 -11.14 2.11 40.06
CA ALA A 17 -11.39 0.80 39.50
C ALA A 17 -10.04 0.25 38.98
N THR A 18 -9.37 -0.54 39.81
CA THR A 18 -8.26 -1.40 39.37
C THR A 18 -8.80 -2.40 38.35
N ARG A 19 -8.71 -2.04 37.06
CA ARG A 19 -8.94 -2.95 35.94
C ARG A 19 -7.86 -4.03 36.03
N ARG A 20 -8.25 -5.24 36.46
CA ARG A 20 -7.42 -6.44 36.31
C ARG A 20 -7.05 -6.54 34.84
N LEU A 21 -5.77 -6.38 34.52
CA LEU A 21 -5.21 -6.81 33.25
C LEU A 21 -5.48 -8.32 33.16
N SER A 22 -6.46 -8.70 32.35
CA SER A 22 -6.60 -10.08 31.93
C SER A 22 -5.33 -10.42 31.16
N SER A 23 -4.59 -11.42 31.65
CA SER A 23 -3.56 -12.10 30.89
C SER A 23 -4.20 -12.81 29.70
N SER A 24 -4.46 -12.08 28.62
CA SER A 24 -4.79 -12.67 27.34
C SER A 24 -3.49 -13.20 26.74
N THR A 25 -3.41 -14.51 26.52
CA THR A 25 -2.48 -15.09 25.55
C THR A 25 -2.50 -14.26 24.27
N PRO A 26 -1.34 -13.93 23.65
CA PRO A 26 -1.32 -13.20 22.38
C PRO A 26 -2.20 -13.95 21.38
N THR A 27 -3.30 -13.33 20.97
CA THR A 27 -4.17 -13.90 19.94
C THR A 27 -3.41 -13.86 18.62
N LYS A 28 -3.30 -15.01 17.96
CA LYS A 28 -2.73 -15.12 16.61
C LYS A 28 -3.35 -14.05 15.70
N PRO A 29 -2.55 -13.31 14.90
CA PRO A 29 -3.10 -12.30 14.01
C PRO A 29 -4.09 -12.93 13.03
N SER A 30 -5.21 -12.24 12.83
CA SER A 30 -6.20 -12.59 11.83
C SER A 30 -5.70 -12.19 10.44
N LEU A 31 -5.84 -13.07 9.43
CA LEU A 31 -5.52 -12.73 8.03
C LEU A 31 -6.73 -12.14 7.33
N THR A 32 -7.23 -11.01 7.83
CA THR A 32 -8.38 -10.31 7.24
C THR A 32 -7.97 -9.30 6.18
N SER A 33 -6.78 -8.70 6.31
CA SER A 33 -6.30 -7.73 5.34
C SER A 33 -4.77 -7.61 5.29
N PHE A 34 -4.25 -7.33 4.09
CA PHE A 34 -2.84 -7.05 3.84
C PHE A 34 -2.68 -5.64 3.27
N SER A 35 -1.78 -4.85 3.87
CA SER A 35 -1.41 -3.51 3.43
C SER A 35 -0.02 -3.50 2.82
N PHE A 36 0.07 -3.39 1.51
CA PHE A 36 1.33 -3.20 0.81
C PHE A 36 1.68 -1.71 0.74
N SER A 37 2.73 -1.31 1.47
CA SER A 37 3.17 0.09 1.53
C SER A 37 3.69 0.59 0.18
N GLY A 38 3.82 1.92 0.05
CA GLY A 38 4.60 2.48 -1.05
C GLY A 38 6.06 2.00 -0.98
N ALA A 39 6.59 1.51 -2.10
CA ALA A 39 7.93 0.91 -2.16
C ALA A 39 8.76 1.33 -3.39
N GLY A 40 8.23 2.13 -4.33
CA GLY A 40 8.94 2.48 -5.56
C GLY A 40 9.56 1.25 -6.26
N PHE A 41 10.85 1.31 -6.61
CA PHE A 41 11.54 0.14 -7.21
C PHE A 41 11.73 -1.05 -6.26
N LEU A 42 11.54 -0.88 -4.95
CA LEU A 42 11.54 -1.99 -3.99
C LEU A 42 10.22 -2.79 -3.99
N GLY A 43 9.34 -2.60 -4.98
CA GLY A 43 8.22 -3.52 -5.24
C GLY A 43 8.65 -5.00 -5.35
N ALA A 44 9.94 -5.27 -5.64
CA ALA A 44 10.51 -6.61 -5.59
C ALA A 44 10.37 -7.28 -4.20
N TYR A 45 10.49 -6.51 -3.12
CA TYR A 45 10.25 -6.99 -1.76
C TYR A 45 8.82 -7.51 -1.61
N HIS A 46 7.84 -6.72 -2.06
CA HIS A 46 6.43 -7.09 -2.02
C HIS A 46 6.12 -8.33 -2.87
N ALA A 47 6.76 -8.49 -4.03
CA ALA A 47 6.66 -9.70 -4.85
C ALA A 47 7.21 -10.95 -4.11
N GLY A 48 8.28 -10.80 -3.34
CA GLY A 48 8.82 -11.85 -2.47
C GLY A 48 7.87 -12.25 -1.34
N VAL A 49 7.26 -11.26 -0.68
CA VAL A 49 6.22 -11.48 0.33
C VAL A 49 5.03 -12.21 -0.30
N TYR A 50 4.58 -11.76 -1.48
CA TYR A 50 3.52 -12.42 -2.24
C TYR A 50 3.86 -13.89 -2.52
N GLN A 51 5.08 -14.19 -2.98
CA GLN A 51 5.52 -15.57 -3.22
C GLN A 51 5.39 -16.46 -1.97
N CYS A 52 5.71 -15.92 -0.79
CA CYS A 52 5.57 -16.64 0.48
C CYS A 52 4.10 -16.85 0.87
N LEU A 53 3.29 -15.79 0.80
CA LEU A 53 1.86 -15.85 1.10
C LEU A 53 1.14 -16.85 0.18
N LEU A 54 1.45 -16.84 -1.11
CA LEU A 54 0.88 -17.75 -2.10
C LEU A 54 1.25 -19.20 -1.80
N LYS A 55 2.53 -19.48 -1.51
CA LYS A 55 3.00 -20.82 -1.14
C LYS A 55 2.26 -21.38 0.08
N HIS A 56 1.88 -20.50 1.01
CA HIS A 56 1.18 -20.87 2.23
C HIS A 56 -0.34 -20.67 2.18
N ASN A 57 -0.93 -20.51 0.98
CA ASN A 57 -2.37 -20.38 0.75
C ASN A 57 -3.02 -19.20 1.53
N HIS A 58 -2.28 -18.12 1.75
CA HIS A 58 -2.78 -16.91 2.40
C HIS A 58 -3.31 -15.87 1.42
N VAL A 59 -3.19 -16.14 0.12
CA VAL A 59 -3.75 -15.35 -0.98
C VAL A 59 -4.25 -16.33 -2.06
N LEU A 60 -5.15 -15.86 -2.93
CA LEU A 60 -5.73 -16.68 -3.99
C LEU A 60 -4.68 -17.20 -4.96
N LYS A 61 -4.80 -18.47 -5.33
CA LYS A 61 -3.98 -19.07 -6.38
C LYS A 61 -4.37 -18.52 -7.75
N PRO A 62 -3.45 -18.57 -8.74
CA PRO A 62 -3.79 -18.25 -10.13
C PRO A 62 -5.01 -19.07 -10.59
N LEU A 63 -5.91 -18.43 -11.34
CA LEU A 63 -7.17 -18.99 -11.86
C LEU A 63 -8.19 -19.49 -10.81
N GLU A 64 -7.89 -19.36 -9.51
CA GLU A 64 -8.83 -19.70 -8.45
C GLU A 64 -10.03 -18.74 -8.46
N ARG A 65 -11.23 -19.32 -8.39
CA ARG A 65 -12.50 -18.60 -8.18
C ARG A 65 -12.88 -18.68 -6.71
N LEU A 66 -13.40 -17.57 -6.19
CA LEU A 66 -13.99 -17.51 -4.86
C LEU A 66 -15.39 -18.09 -4.87
N GLU A 67 -15.61 -19.06 -3.99
CA GLU A 67 -16.94 -19.53 -3.63
C GLU A 67 -17.71 -18.40 -2.89
N PRO A 68 -19.05 -18.36 -2.97
CA PRO A 68 -19.87 -17.26 -2.41
C PRO A 68 -19.64 -16.90 -0.93
N ASP A 69 -19.15 -17.85 -0.13
CA ASP A 69 -18.88 -17.68 1.31
C ASP A 69 -17.39 -17.81 1.68
N ALA A 70 -16.50 -17.91 0.69
CA ALA A 70 -15.06 -18.02 0.92
C ALA A 70 -14.53 -16.72 1.54
N LYS A 71 -13.79 -16.84 2.64
CA LYS A 71 -13.06 -15.73 3.23
C LYS A 71 -11.71 -15.59 2.53
N SER A 72 -11.48 -14.44 1.91
CA SER A 72 -10.17 -14.04 1.38
C SER A 72 -9.78 -12.70 2.01
N PRO A 73 -8.49 -12.47 2.27
CA PRO A 73 -8.05 -11.18 2.79
C PRO A 73 -8.34 -10.07 1.79
N VAL A 74 -8.68 -8.90 2.32
CA VAL A 74 -8.72 -7.67 1.52
C VAL A 74 -7.30 -7.19 1.30
N LEU A 75 -6.95 -6.90 0.06
CA LEU A 75 -5.65 -6.35 -0.32
C LEU A 75 -5.77 -4.84 -0.46
N THR A 76 -4.88 -4.10 0.19
CA THR A 76 -4.74 -2.67 -0.05
C THR A 76 -3.30 -2.29 -0.34
N GLY A 77 -3.12 -1.28 -1.19
CA GLY A 77 -1.80 -0.75 -1.42
C GLY A 77 -1.80 0.64 -2.05
N VAL A 78 -0.63 1.27 -1.95
CA VAL A 78 -0.30 2.54 -2.61
C VAL A 78 1.00 2.40 -3.39
N SER A 79 1.16 3.16 -4.46
CA SER A 79 2.37 3.14 -5.29
C SER A 79 2.72 1.71 -5.74
N ALA A 80 3.98 1.28 -5.59
CA ALA A 80 4.37 -0.10 -5.87
C ALA A 80 3.55 -1.18 -5.13
N GLY A 81 3.00 -0.87 -3.95
CA GLY A 81 2.09 -1.77 -3.23
C GLY A 81 0.72 -1.92 -3.89
N ALA A 82 0.22 -0.87 -4.55
CA ALA A 82 -1.01 -0.95 -5.36
C ALA A 82 -0.83 -1.88 -6.56
N LEU A 83 0.33 -1.83 -7.21
CA LEU A 83 0.67 -2.71 -8.35
C LEU A 83 0.68 -4.18 -7.93
N ILE A 84 1.30 -4.50 -6.80
CA ILE A 84 1.33 -5.88 -6.29
C ILE A 84 -0.05 -6.33 -5.84
N SER A 85 -0.82 -5.47 -5.17
CA SER A 85 -2.20 -5.80 -4.78
C SER A 85 -3.09 -6.09 -6.00
N ALA A 86 -2.95 -5.31 -7.07
CA ALA A 86 -3.61 -5.53 -8.35
C ALA A 86 -3.17 -6.84 -9.02
N ALA A 87 -1.86 -7.11 -9.06
CA ALA A 87 -1.28 -8.33 -9.61
C ALA A 87 -1.82 -9.60 -8.91
N ILE A 88 -1.82 -9.62 -7.58
CA ILE A 88 -2.38 -10.73 -6.77
C ILE A 88 -3.87 -10.91 -7.09
N SER A 89 -4.61 -9.81 -7.13
CA SER A 89 -6.05 -9.81 -7.40
C SER A 89 -6.39 -10.37 -8.78
N ALA A 90 -5.61 -10.06 -9.81
CA ALA A 90 -5.75 -10.64 -11.15
C ALA A 90 -5.21 -12.08 -11.27
N GLY A 91 -4.41 -12.55 -10.31
CA GLY A 91 -3.80 -13.87 -10.33
C GLY A 91 -2.47 -13.94 -11.09
N VAL A 92 -1.82 -12.80 -11.30
CA VAL A 92 -0.46 -12.70 -11.87
C VAL A 92 0.49 -13.44 -10.94
N THR A 93 1.36 -14.30 -11.49
CA THR A 93 2.31 -15.06 -10.67
C THR A 93 3.36 -14.14 -10.02
N PRO A 94 3.95 -14.52 -8.87
CA PRO A 94 5.02 -13.74 -8.27
C PRO A 94 6.23 -13.55 -9.19
N GLU A 95 6.52 -14.55 -10.03
CA GLU A 95 7.58 -14.50 -11.05
C GLU A 95 7.27 -13.47 -12.14
N SER A 96 6.05 -13.48 -12.70
CA SER A 96 5.59 -12.45 -13.64
C SER A 96 5.66 -11.05 -13.04
N ALA A 97 5.17 -10.88 -11.81
CA ALA A 97 5.24 -9.59 -11.12
C ALA A 97 6.68 -9.12 -10.94
N MET A 98 7.60 -10.02 -10.59
CA MET A 98 9.03 -9.72 -10.49
C MET A 98 9.64 -9.35 -11.84
N ASN A 99 9.26 -10.04 -12.91
CA ASN A 99 9.72 -9.73 -14.26
C ASN A 99 9.28 -8.33 -14.72
N VAL A 100 8.05 -7.92 -14.41
CA VAL A 100 7.60 -6.53 -14.65
C VAL A 100 8.48 -5.53 -13.92
N ILE A 101 8.78 -5.76 -12.64
CA ILE A 101 9.64 -4.86 -11.84
C ILE A 101 11.05 -4.77 -12.44
N LEU A 102 11.64 -5.90 -12.83
CA LEU A 102 12.97 -5.95 -13.45
C LEU A 102 13.00 -5.21 -14.79
N GLU A 103 11.97 -5.41 -15.62
CA GLU A 103 11.84 -4.77 -16.93
C GLU A 103 11.66 -3.26 -16.79
N VAL A 104 10.81 -2.80 -15.86
CA VAL A 104 10.64 -1.38 -15.56
C VAL A 104 11.95 -0.76 -15.08
N ALA A 105 12.70 -1.45 -14.21
CA ALA A 105 14.01 -0.99 -13.75
C ALA A 105 15.04 -0.94 -14.88
N ASN A 106 15.06 -1.93 -15.78
CA ASN A 106 15.91 -1.93 -16.97
C ASN A 106 15.59 -0.76 -17.90
N ARG A 107 14.31 -0.60 -18.28
CA ARG A 107 13.84 0.52 -19.12
C ARG A 107 14.19 1.87 -18.50
N THR A 108 14.10 1.99 -17.17
CA THR A 108 14.48 3.21 -16.45
C THR A 108 15.96 3.51 -16.58
N ARG A 109 16.84 2.52 -16.42
CA ARG A 109 18.29 2.72 -16.60
C ARG A 109 18.66 3.05 -18.04
N GLU A 110 18.05 2.35 -18.99
CA GLU A 110 18.33 2.53 -20.42
C GLU A 110 17.89 3.90 -20.93
N LYS A 111 16.68 4.35 -20.55
CA LYS A 111 16.10 5.61 -21.02
C LYS A 111 16.46 6.81 -20.15
N GLY A 112 16.59 6.61 -18.84
CA GLY A 112 16.90 7.66 -17.86
C GLY A 112 18.39 7.99 -17.72
N GLY A 113 19.27 7.09 -18.14
CA GLY A 113 20.72 7.29 -18.06
C GLY A 113 21.19 7.60 -16.62
N LEU A 114 22.10 8.57 -16.48
CA LEU A 114 22.64 8.94 -15.16
C LEU A 114 21.59 9.60 -14.24
N LEU A 115 20.57 10.23 -14.81
CA LEU A 115 19.51 10.93 -14.09
C LEU A 115 18.38 9.99 -13.66
N ASP A 116 18.33 8.75 -14.17
CA ASP A 116 17.37 7.72 -13.77
C ASP A 116 15.91 8.24 -13.93
N THR A 117 15.04 8.04 -12.94
CA THR A 117 13.67 8.59 -12.88
C THR A 117 13.58 10.11 -13.00
N LEU A 118 14.67 10.85 -12.75
CA LEU A 118 14.72 12.32 -12.87
C LEU A 118 15.10 12.80 -14.27
N ALA A 119 15.28 11.88 -15.24
CA ALA A 119 15.62 12.26 -16.60
C ALA A 119 14.49 13.08 -17.25
N PRO A 120 14.81 14.23 -17.88
CA PRO A 120 13.80 15.03 -18.56
C PRO A 120 13.18 14.20 -19.69
N ASN A 121 11.84 14.16 -19.74
CA ASN A 121 11.02 13.38 -20.67
C ASN A 121 10.96 11.86 -20.43
N PHE A 122 11.45 11.35 -19.30
CA PHE A 122 11.18 9.98 -18.86
C PHE A 122 9.92 9.95 -17.99
N SER A 123 9.10 8.93 -18.18
CA SER A 123 7.94 8.64 -17.33
C SER A 123 7.97 7.17 -16.96
N LEU A 124 8.17 6.91 -15.66
CA LEU A 124 8.19 5.57 -15.11
C LEU A 124 6.84 4.88 -15.32
N ILE A 125 5.77 5.68 -15.21
CA ILE A 125 4.40 5.24 -15.37
C ILE A 125 4.13 4.73 -16.79
N ASP A 126 4.59 5.43 -17.82
CA ASP A 126 4.42 4.97 -19.21
C ASP A 126 5.24 3.69 -19.50
N GLN A 127 6.28 3.41 -18.72
CA GLN A 127 7.00 2.13 -18.86
C GLN A 127 6.27 0.95 -18.20
N LEU A 128 5.43 1.24 -17.21
CA LEU A 128 4.79 0.28 -16.33
C LEU A 128 3.38 -0.12 -16.80
N ASP A 129 2.60 0.83 -17.32
CA ASP A 129 1.18 0.67 -17.63
C ASP A 129 0.92 -0.55 -18.55
N ASP A 130 1.55 -0.57 -19.72
CA ASP A 130 1.41 -1.66 -20.70
C ASP A 130 1.88 -3.02 -20.14
N LEU A 131 2.97 -3.03 -19.35
CA LEU A 131 3.52 -4.28 -18.81
C LEU A 131 2.58 -4.91 -17.78
N LEU A 132 2.01 -4.10 -16.90
CA LEU A 132 1.08 -4.59 -15.88
C LEU A 132 -0.22 -5.07 -16.52
N GLU A 133 -0.78 -4.31 -17.46
CA GLU A 133 -2.01 -4.67 -18.15
C GLU A 133 -1.87 -6.02 -18.88
N VAL A 134 -0.77 -6.20 -19.62
CA VAL A 134 -0.49 -7.45 -20.34
C VAL A 134 -0.37 -8.66 -19.40
N GLU A 135 0.36 -8.55 -18.29
CA GLU A 135 0.49 -9.66 -17.35
C GLU A 135 -0.83 -10.00 -16.65
N MET A 136 -1.65 -8.99 -16.33
CA MET A 136 -2.99 -9.21 -15.77
C MET A 136 -3.92 -9.89 -16.78
N GLN A 137 -3.89 -9.50 -18.05
CA GLN A 137 -4.66 -10.13 -19.13
C GLN A 137 -4.28 -11.61 -19.27
N LYS A 138 -2.98 -11.93 -19.33
CA LYS A 138 -2.49 -13.31 -19.38
C LYS A 138 -2.96 -14.14 -18.18
N ALA A 139 -2.86 -13.57 -16.97
CA ALA A 139 -3.28 -14.24 -15.74
C ALA A 139 -4.78 -14.59 -15.71
N LEU A 140 -5.58 -13.83 -16.45
CA LEU A 140 -7.02 -14.01 -16.63
C LEU A 140 -7.36 -14.80 -17.90
N GLY A 141 -6.41 -15.54 -18.45
CA GLY A 141 -6.61 -16.43 -19.61
C GLY A 141 -6.62 -15.74 -20.97
N GLY A 142 -6.31 -14.43 -21.01
CA GLY A 142 -6.22 -13.64 -22.23
C GLY A 142 -4.89 -13.79 -22.98
N SER A 143 -4.80 -13.14 -24.14
CA SER A 143 -3.57 -13.05 -24.95
C SER A 143 -3.05 -11.61 -25.00
N GLU A 144 -1.76 -11.42 -25.33
CA GLU A 144 -1.11 -10.09 -25.36
C GLU A 144 -1.74 -9.10 -26.35
N ASN A 145 -2.52 -9.57 -27.33
CA ASN A 145 -2.96 -8.78 -28.48
C ASN A 145 -4.48 -8.57 -28.57
N ASP A 146 -5.25 -9.19 -27.68
CA ASP A 146 -6.69 -9.03 -27.63
C ASP A 146 -7.08 -8.51 -26.24
N ASN A 147 -7.97 -7.52 -26.18
CA ASN A 147 -8.66 -7.10 -24.96
C ASN A 147 -9.64 -8.19 -24.44
N ASP A 148 -9.34 -9.45 -24.73
CA ASP A 148 -10.11 -10.65 -24.42
C ASP A 148 -9.44 -11.34 -23.23
N TYR A 149 -10.07 -11.22 -22.06
CA TYR A 149 -9.68 -11.86 -20.81
C TYR A 149 -10.96 -12.22 -20.04
N ASP A 150 -10.87 -13.17 -19.10
CA ASP A 150 -12.02 -13.59 -18.30
C ASP A 150 -12.39 -12.51 -17.27
N LEU A 151 -13.25 -11.57 -17.69
CA LEU A 151 -13.75 -10.49 -16.84
C LEU A 151 -14.55 -11.04 -15.64
N ASP A 152 -15.30 -12.12 -15.82
CA ASP A 152 -16.07 -12.74 -14.74
C ASP A 152 -15.15 -13.33 -13.67
N LEU A 153 -14.02 -13.92 -14.07
CA LEU A 153 -12.98 -14.37 -13.15
C LEU A 153 -12.38 -13.19 -12.38
N LEU A 154 -12.03 -12.09 -13.07
CA LEU A 154 -11.51 -10.90 -12.40
C LEU A 154 -12.50 -10.39 -11.35
N LEU A 155 -13.75 -10.13 -11.75
CA LEU A 155 -14.79 -9.59 -10.87
C LEU A 155 -15.10 -10.52 -9.70
N ASN A 156 -15.07 -11.84 -9.91
CA ASN A 156 -15.22 -12.83 -8.85
C ASN A 156 -14.05 -12.77 -7.84
N ARG A 157 -12.80 -12.70 -8.33
CA ARG A 157 -11.60 -12.67 -7.48
C ARG A 157 -11.53 -11.42 -6.61
N ILE A 158 -11.98 -10.28 -7.12
CA ILE A 158 -12.04 -9.04 -6.34
C ILE A 158 -13.38 -8.86 -5.60
N GLN A 159 -14.32 -9.79 -5.73
CA GLN A 159 -15.69 -9.69 -5.21
C GLN A 159 -16.35 -8.35 -5.56
N HIS A 160 -16.27 -7.96 -6.83
CA HIS A 160 -16.70 -6.66 -7.35
C HIS A 160 -16.04 -5.45 -6.64
N GLY A 161 -14.78 -5.62 -6.23
CA GLY A 161 -13.92 -4.60 -5.64
C GLY A 161 -13.80 -4.65 -4.11
N LYS A 162 -14.64 -5.42 -3.43
CA LYS A 162 -14.59 -5.58 -1.96
C LYS A 162 -13.26 -6.12 -1.42
N LEU A 163 -12.47 -6.80 -2.24
CA LEU A 163 -11.20 -7.43 -1.84
C LEU A 163 -9.96 -6.69 -2.34
N LEU A 164 -10.12 -5.56 -3.04
CA LEU A 164 -8.99 -4.78 -3.56
C LEU A 164 -9.26 -3.30 -3.33
N HIS A 165 -8.39 -2.63 -2.56
CA HIS A 165 -8.41 -1.19 -2.37
C HIS A 165 -7.09 -0.59 -2.86
N ILE A 166 -7.11 0.27 -3.88
CA ILE A 166 -5.90 1.04 -4.22
C ILE A 166 -6.07 2.50 -3.80
N GLY A 167 -5.10 2.97 -3.02
CA GLY A 167 -5.11 4.30 -2.43
C GLY A 167 -4.58 5.37 -3.38
N LEU A 168 -5.14 6.56 -3.30
CA LEU A 168 -4.81 7.75 -4.08
C LEU A 168 -4.78 8.96 -3.13
N THR A 169 -4.08 10.01 -3.54
CA THR A 169 -4.09 11.30 -2.84
C THR A 169 -4.92 12.31 -3.62
N ASP A 170 -5.95 12.90 -3.00
CA ASP A 170 -6.68 14.04 -3.56
C ASP A 170 -5.86 15.33 -3.43
N LYS A 171 -5.30 15.77 -4.56
CA LYS A 171 -4.44 16.96 -4.66
C LYS A 171 -5.15 18.24 -4.18
N LYS A 172 -6.48 18.34 -4.32
CA LYS A 172 -7.21 19.56 -3.91
C LYS A 172 -7.21 19.74 -2.40
N LYS A 173 -7.12 18.63 -1.66
CA LYS A 173 -7.09 18.62 -0.19
C LYS A 173 -5.68 18.55 0.36
N PHE A 174 -4.75 17.97 -0.40
CA PHE A 174 -3.37 17.76 0.03
C PHE A 174 -2.54 19.05 0.10
N ASP A 175 -2.14 19.45 1.31
CA ASP A 175 -1.19 20.54 1.53
C ASP A 175 0.26 20.03 1.49
N VAL A 176 0.95 20.29 0.37
CA VAL A 176 2.37 19.91 0.15
C VAL A 176 3.31 20.56 1.17
N LEU A 177 2.95 21.70 1.77
CA LEU A 177 3.78 22.41 2.75
C LEU A 177 3.59 21.88 4.17
N ASN A 178 2.52 21.12 4.43
CA ASN A 178 2.20 20.54 5.72
C ASN A 178 2.25 19.00 5.62
N LEU A 179 3.47 18.46 5.58
CA LEU A 179 3.82 17.04 5.47
C LEU A 179 3.30 16.13 6.61
N LYS A 180 2.38 16.59 7.47
CA LYS A 180 1.64 15.67 8.32
C LYS A 180 0.76 14.82 7.42
N THR A 181 0.59 13.53 7.76
CA THR A 181 -0.35 12.63 7.08
C THR A 181 -1.73 13.29 7.02
N ASP A 182 -2.05 13.85 5.86
CA ASP A 182 -3.34 14.45 5.58
C ASP A 182 -4.29 13.34 5.16
N LEU A 183 -4.74 12.56 6.14
CA LEU A 183 -5.67 11.46 5.93
C LEU A 183 -7.03 11.93 5.38
N ASP A 184 -7.32 13.24 5.42
CA ASP A 184 -8.50 13.83 4.77
C ASP A 184 -8.33 13.94 3.24
N ALA A 185 -7.08 13.95 2.76
CA ALA A 185 -6.75 13.85 1.34
C ALA A 185 -6.64 12.39 0.85
N TYR A 186 -6.59 11.40 1.75
CA TYR A 186 -6.50 9.99 1.37
C TYR A 186 -7.85 9.48 0.86
N VAL A 187 -7.84 8.92 -0.35
CA VAL A 187 -9.00 8.28 -0.98
C VAL A 187 -8.59 6.91 -1.51
N TYR A 188 -9.56 6.02 -1.73
CA TYR A 188 -9.27 4.73 -2.35
C TYR A 188 -10.39 4.32 -3.29
N ALA A 189 -10.03 3.60 -4.36
CA ALA A 189 -11.00 2.91 -5.20
C ALA A 189 -11.33 1.56 -4.57
N ASP A 190 -12.61 1.16 -4.61
CA ASP A 190 -13.08 -0.12 -4.09
C ASP A 190 -14.10 -0.83 -4.99
N GLN A 191 -14.24 -0.34 -6.22
CA GLN A 191 -15.09 -0.89 -7.27
C GLN A 191 -14.37 -0.73 -8.61
N TYR A 192 -14.49 -1.75 -9.46
CA TYR A 192 -13.78 -1.82 -10.74
C TYR A 192 -14.65 -2.52 -11.78
N ARG A 193 -14.61 -2.04 -13.02
CA ARG A 193 -15.33 -2.62 -14.17
C ARG A 193 -14.43 -3.50 -15.04
N SER A 194 -13.11 -3.30 -14.97
CA SER A 194 -12.15 -3.90 -15.90
C SER A 194 -10.73 -3.88 -15.33
N ILE A 195 -9.80 -4.58 -15.99
CA ILE A 195 -8.35 -4.42 -15.73
C ILE A 195 -7.95 -2.96 -15.85
N LYS A 196 -8.52 -2.23 -16.82
CA LYS A 196 -8.15 -0.85 -17.10
C LYS A 196 -8.47 0.12 -15.96
N ASP A 197 -9.57 -0.12 -15.25
CA ASP A 197 -9.90 0.65 -14.04
C ASP A 197 -8.83 0.42 -12.96
N ILE A 198 -8.41 -0.84 -12.77
CA ILE A 198 -7.40 -1.23 -11.78
C ILE A 198 -6.03 -0.65 -12.14
N THR A 199 -5.57 -0.82 -13.37
CA THR A 199 -4.26 -0.32 -13.83
C THR A 199 -4.23 1.21 -13.79
N SER A 200 -5.30 1.88 -14.21
CA SER A 200 -5.41 3.35 -14.11
C SER A 200 -5.30 3.85 -12.67
N CYS A 201 -5.97 3.18 -11.73
CA CYS A 201 -5.85 3.51 -10.31
C CYS A 201 -4.42 3.27 -9.82
N ALA A 202 -3.79 2.13 -10.15
CA ALA A 202 -2.45 1.81 -9.70
C ALA A 202 -1.36 2.73 -10.30
N VAL A 203 -1.56 3.16 -11.55
CA VAL A 203 -0.77 4.17 -12.25
C VAL A 203 -0.82 5.49 -11.51
N LEU A 204 -2.01 6.04 -11.23
CA LEU A 204 -2.13 7.31 -10.49
C LEU A 204 -1.62 7.15 -9.06
N SER A 205 -1.83 5.99 -8.44
CA SER A 205 -1.31 5.65 -7.13
C SER A 205 0.22 5.61 -7.07
N SER A 206 0.91 5.58 -8.21
CA SER A 206 2.38 5.62 -8.31
C SER A 206 2.91 6.94 -8.90
N TYR A 207 2.01 7.87 -9.22
CA TYR A 207 2.36 9.10 -9.93
C TYR A 207 2.67 10.26 -8.97
N ILE A 208 3.92 10.71 -9.00
CA ILE A 208 4.43 11.88 -8.29
C ILE A 208 4.92 12.88 -9.34
N PRO A 209 4.34 14.09 -9.43
CA PRO A 209 4.83 15.13 -10.34
C PRO A 209 6.30 15.42 -10.08
N VAL A 210 7.12 15.48 -11.15
CA VAL A 210 8.58 15.68 -11.09
C VAL A 210 9.37 14.48 -10.52
N GLY A 211 8.73 13.57 -9.80
CA GLY A 211 9.37 12.40 -9.19
C GLY A 211 9.32 11.15 -10.06
N THR A 212 8.12 10.78 -10.55
CA THR A 212 7.90 9.55 -11.35
C THR A 212 7.29 9.84 -12.72
N GLY A 213 6.98 11.10 -13.02
CA GLY A 213 6.52 11.58 -14.32
C GLY A 213 6.73 13.10 -14.50
N PRO A 214 6.34 13.66 -15.66
CA PRO A 214 6.66 15.05 -16.03
C PRO A 214 6.09 16.09 -15.06
N ALA A 215 6.78 17.24 -14.99
CA ALA A 215 6.39 18.40 -14.18
C ALA A 215 5.22 19.19 -14.76
N ILE A 216 5.12 19.26 -16.09
CA ILE A 216 4.19 20.11 -16.84
C ILE A 216 3.56 19.26 -17.94
N TRP A 217 2.22 19.19 -17.92
CA TRP A 217 1.39 18.30 -18.75
C TRP A 217 0.86 18.95 -20.02
N ASN A 218 0.97 20.28 -20.14
CA ASN A 218 0.39 21.05 -21.23
C ASN A 218 1.20 21.02 -22.53
N ASP A 219 2.23 20.19 -22.63
CA ASP A 219 2.87 19.96 -23.91
C ASP A 219 2.13 18.83 -24.64
N ALA A 220 1.33 19.21 -25.65
CA ALA A 220 0.64 18.27 -26.55
C ALA A 220 1.60 17.30 -27.27
N ASN A 221 2.91 17.56 -27.18
CA ASN A 221 3.98 16.70 -27.70
C ASN A 221 4.70 15.86 -26.63
N SER A 222 4.33 15.96 -25.34
CA SER A 222 4.89 15.07 -24.32
C SER A 222 4.29 13.68 -24.47
N GLY A 223 5.10 12.67 -24.79
CA GLY A 223 4.67 11.29 -25.02
C GLY A 223 4.13 10.54 -23.79
N ASN A 224 3.57 11.24 -22.80
CA ASN A 224 3.11 10.70 -21.52
C ASN A 224 1.59 10.48 -21.54
N ASN A 225 1.17 9.44 -22.26
CA ASN A 225 -0.24 9.13 -22.45
C ASN A 225 -0.85 8.35 -21.27
N ALA A 226 -0.06 7.57 -20.53
CA ALA A 226 -0.57 6.67 -19.48
C ALA A 226 -1.27 7.44 -18.35
N VAL A 227 -0.60 8.44 -17.76
CA VAL A 227 -1.20 9.23 -16.65
C VAL A 227 -2.44 9.99 -17.12
N LYS A 228 -2.45 10.53 -18.34
CA LYS A 228 -3.60 11.25 -18.89
C LYS A 228 -4.80 10.32 -19.11
N ASN A 229 -4.55 9.14 -19.68
CA ASN A 229 -5.57 8.11 -19.87
C ASN A 229 -6.10 7.60 -18.52
N ALA A 230 -5.19 7.32 -17.58
CA ALA A 230 -5.53 6.88 -16.23
C ALA A 230 -6.38 7.91 -15.48
N TRP A 231 -6.03 9.20 -15.57
CA TRP A 231 -6.81 10.28 -14.98
C TRP A 231 -8.23 10.35 -15.53
N LYS A 232 -8.40 10.22 -16.85
CA LYS A 232 -9.73 10.22 -17.47
C LYS A 232 -10.58 9.08 -16.90
N ILE A 233 -10.01 7.87 -16.83
CA ILE A 233 -10.71 6.69 -16.33
C ILE A 233 -11.06 6.84 -14.84
N VAL A 234 -10.12 7.27 -14.01
CA VAL A 234 -10.38 7.47 -12.57
C VAL A 234 -11.38 8.58 -12.31
N SER A 235 -11.41 9.63 -13.15
CA SER A 235 -12.44 10.68 -13.07
C SER A 235 -13.84 10.12 -13.40
N GLU A 236 -13.96 9.27 -14.43
CA GLU A 236 -15.21 8.57 -14.71
C GLU A 236 -15.62 7.63 -13.54
N MET A 237 -14.65 6.96 -12.91
CA MET A 237 -14.89 6.13 -11.73
C MET A 237 -15.39 6.95 -10.53
N GLU A 238 -14.89 8.18 -10.33
CA GLU A 238 -15.36 9.12 -9.30
C GLU A 238 -16.83 9.51 -9.55
N GLU A 239 -17.20 9.83 -10.80
CA GLU A 239 -18.57 10.15 -11.18
C GLU A 239 -19.54 8.99 -10.92
N LEU A 240 -19.07 7.76 -11.09
CA LEU A 240 -19.82 6.54 -10.78
C LEU A 240 -19.86 6.21 -9.27
N GLY A 241 -19.09 6.92 -8.44
CA GLY A 241 -19.02 6.71 -7.00
C GLY A 241 -18.22 5.47 -6.59
N PHE A 242 -17.19 5.12 -7.37
CA PHE A 242 -16.28 4.00 -7.07
C PHE A 242 -15.11 4.38 -6.14
N LEU A 243 -14.94 5.67 -5.88
CA LEU A 243 -13.95 6.18 -4.95
C LEU A 243 -14.60 6.49 -3.60
N LYS A 244 -13.86 6.22 -2.53
CA LYS A 244 -14.27 6.46 -1.14
C LYS A 244 -13.21 7.24 -0.39
N HIS A 245 -13.68 8.03 0.57
CA HIS A 245 -12.80 8.71 1.51
C HIS A 245 -12.14 7.69 2.44
N GLY A 246 -10.82 7.81 2.66
CA GLY A 246 -10.04 6.86 3.47
C GLY A 246 -10.55 6.70 4.91
N MET A 247 -10.81 7.83 5.57
CA MET A 247 -11.30 7.85 6.95
C MET A 247 -12.81 7.58 7.10
N THR A 248 -13.66 8.35 6.40
CA THR A 248 -15.11 8.25 6.59
C THR A 248 -15.74 7.08 5.85
N ARG A 249 -15.04 6.51 4.85
CA ARG A 249 -15.53 5.47 3.93
C ARG A 249 -16.76 5.88 3.12
N GLU A 250 -17.08 7.17 3.13
CA GLU A 250 -18.17 7.73 2.32
C GLU A 250 -17.76 7.80 0.85
N THR A 251 -18.72 7.52 -0.03
CA THR A 251 -18.53 7.64 -1.47
C THR A 251 -18.25 9.09 -1.85
N ILE A 252 -17.19 9.28 -2.62
CA ILE A 252 -16.85 10.57 -3.22
C ILE A 252 -17.62 10.70 -4.52
N ARG A 253 -18.34 11.80 -4.69
CA ARG A 253 -18.97 12.18 -5.96
C ARG A 253 -18.63 13.63 -6.24
N ARG A 254 -18.26 13.91 -7.49
CA ARG A 254 -18.10 15.27 -7.95
C ARG A 254 -19.47 15.92 -8.09
N ASP A 255 -19.72 17.02 -7.38
CA ASP A 255 -20.89 17.85 -7.62
C ASP A 255 -20.71 18.55 -8.98
N VAL A 256 -21.44 18.11 -9.99
CA VAL A 256 -21.38 18.62 -11.38
C VAL A 256 -22.00 20.03 -11.50
N THR A 257 -22.41 20.66 -10.39
CA THR A 257 -23.21 21.90 -10.38
C THR A 257 -22.40 23.20 -10.39
N SER A 258 -21.08 23.17 -10.47
CA SER A 258 -20.26 24.38 -10.65
C SER A 258 -19.79 24.49 -12.10
N ASP A 259 -20.39 25.44 -12.84
CA ASP A 259 -20.01 25.90 -14.19
C ASP A 259 -18.61 26.55 -14.23
N ASP A 260 -17.58 25.87 -13.76
CA ASP A 260 -16.19 26.24 -14.03
C ASP A 260 -15.70 25.42 -15.23
N GLU A 261 -16.03 25.89 -16.44
CA GLU A 261 -15.50 25.41 -17.73
C GLU A 261 -13.95 25.46 -17.83
N THR A 262 -13.26 25.83 -16.74
CA THR A 262 -11.80 25.85 -16.61
C THR A 262 -11.23 24.66 -15.84
N SER A 263 -12.04 23.84 -15.16
CA SER A 263 -11.56 22.76 -14.27
C SER A 263 -11.21 21.44 -14.96
N GLU A 264 -11.44 21.30 -16.27
CA GLU A 264 -11.05 20.13 -17.07
C GLU A 264 -9.52 19.96 -17.18
N LYS A 265 -8.73 20.88 -16.60
CA LYS A 265 -7.29 21.02 -16.89
C LYS A 265 -6.35 20.56 -15.77
N ASP A 266 -6.84 20.24 -14.58
CA ASP A 266 -5.98 19.89 -13.45
C ASP A 266 -6.18 18.45 -12.96
N LEU A 267 -5.09 17.67 -13.03
CA LEU A 267 -5.01 16.32 -12.51
C LEU A 267 -5.26 16.32 -10.99
N GLN A 268 -6.34 15.64 -10.58
CA GLN A 268 -6.85 15.66 -9.20
C GLN A 268 -6.19 14.61 -8.30
N TYR A 269 -5.80 13.45 -8.84
CA TYR A 269 -5.30 12.33 -8.04
C TYR A 269 -3.81 12.07 -8.27
N LEU A 270 -3.07 11.88 -7.18
CA LEU A 270 -1.64 11.61 -7.14
C LEU A 270 -1.35 10.30 -6.38
N ASP A 271 -0.06 9.96 -6.28
CA ASP A 271 0.43 8.79 -5.53
C ASP A 271 -0.16 8.78 -4.11
N GLY A 272 -0.83 7.69 -3.76
CA GLY A 272 -1.50 7.53 -2.47
C GLY A 272 -0.54 7.54 -1.28
N GLY A 273 0.72 7.16 -1.51
CA GLY A 273 1.79 7.17 -0.52
C GLY A 273 2.23 8.57 -0.09
N LEU A 274 1.84 9.64 -0.81
CA LEU A 274 2.11 11.02 -0.41
C LEU A 274 1.34 11.43 0.85
N CYS A 275 0.09 10.98 1.00
CA CYS A 275 -0.71 11.25 2.18
C CYS A 275 -0.79 10.06 3.15
N ASN A 276 -0.69 8.82 2.64
CA ASN A 276 -0.74 7.62 3.46
C ASN A 276 0.13 6.49 2.88
N LEU A 277 1.39 6.41 3.33
CA LEU A 277 2.34 5.39 2.86
C LEU A 277 1.98 3.96 3.29
N PHE A 278 1.22 3.81 4.38
CA PHE A 278 0.84 2.53 4.98
C PHE A 278 -0.68 2.45 5.10
N PRO A 279 -1.41 2.23 3.99
CA PRO A 279 -2.87 2.27 3.98
C PRO A 279 -3.47 1.15 4.83
N GLU A 280 -4.32 1.51 5.81
CA GLU A 280 -4.91 0.55 6.73
C GLU A 280 -6.41 0.35 6.47
N ILE A 281 -6.90 -0.89 6.62
CA ILE A 281 -8.33 -1.20 6.44
C ILE A 281 -9.01 -1.32 7.81
N ASP A 282 -8.40 -2.07 8.72
CA ASP A 282 -8.93 -2.38 10.04
C ASP A 282 -7.80 -2.62 11.06
N GLU A 283 -8.15 -2.92 12.30
CA GLU A 283 -7.19 -3.17 13.40
C GLU A 283 -6.32 -4.42 13.17
N ASP A 284 -6.79 -5.35 12.35
CA ASP A 284 -6.13 -6.62 12.06
C ASP A 284 -5.29 -6.55 10.77
N THR A 285 -5.22 -5.39 10.10
CA THR A 285 -4.42 -5.21 8.89
C THR A 285 -2.95 -5.50 9.14
N ILE A 286 -2.40 -6.43 8.35
CA ILE A 286 -0.97 -6.74 8.36
C ILE A 286 -0.24 -5.80 7.42
N ILE A 287 0.69 -5.01 7.98
CA ILE A 287 1.47 -4.04 7.22
C ILE A 287 2.67 -4.74 6.59
N ILE A 288 2.87 -4.55 5.28
CA ILE A 288 3.98 -5.09 4.51
C ILE A 288 4.80 -3.92 4.00
N ALA A 289 6.06 -3.82 4.42
CA ALA A 289 6.93 -2.70 4.07
C ALA A 289 8.40 -3.11 3.94
N PRO A 290 9.15 -2.58 2.97
CA PRO A 290 10.56 -2.89 2.77
C PRO A 290 11.50 -2.13 3.74
N ILE A 291 10.97 -1.55 4.80
CA ILE A 291 11.69 -0.72 5.78
C ILE A 291 11.40 -1.19 7.20
N ASN A 292 12.46 -1.27 8.02
CA ASN A 292 12.33 -1.68 9.40
C ASN A 292 11.82 -0.54 10.28
N GLY A 293 11.13 -0.88 11.37
CA GLY A 293 10.54 0.12 12.25
C GLY A 293 9.75 -0.50 13.38
N ILE A 294 9.12 0.37 14.16
CA ILE A 294 8.15 0.00 15.18
C ILE A 294 6.76 0.25 14.59
N TYR A 295 6.03 -0.84 14.42
CA TYR A 295 4.64 -0.83 13.94
C TYR A 295 3.72 -1.21 15.11
N SER A 296 2.65 -0.45 15.30
CA SER A 296 1.58 -0.75 16.27
C SER A 296 0.81 -2.01 15.89
N LYS A 297 0.73 -2.30 14.58
CA LYS A 297 0.03 -3.44 13.99
C LYS A 297 1.00 -4.59 13.63
N PRO A 298 0.49 -5.82 13.43
CA PRO A 298 1.29 -6.91 12.89
C PRO A 298 1.93 -6.50 11.56
N CYS A 299 3.21 -6.81 11.36
CA CYS A 299 3.93 -6.37 10.17
C CYS A 299 4.90 -7.43 9.63
N ILE A 300 5.09 -7.40 8.30
CA ILE A 300 6.11 -8.13 7.55
C ILE A 300 7.09 -7.08 7.04
N THR A 301 8.22 -6.95 7.73
CA THR A 301 9.25 -5.96 7.47
C THR A 301 10.63 -6.54 7.78
N PRO A 302 11.72 -5.94 7.26
CA PRO A 302 13.06 -6.29 7.68
C PRO A 302 13.20 -6.19 9.21
N GLU A 303 13.96 -7.10 9.79
CA GLU A 303 14.28 -7.03 11.22
C GLU A 303 15.12 -5.79 11.54
N ILE A 304 14.92 -5.26 12.73
CA ILE A 304 15.79 -4.20 13.25
C ILE A 304 17.13 -4.86 13.60
N PRO A 305 18.27 -4.40 13.05
CA PRO A 305 19.57 -4.86 13.49
C PRO A 305 19.72 -4.51 14.96
N MET A 306 19.71 -5.50 15.84
CA MET A 306 19.97 -5.33 17.26
C MET A 306 21.14 -6.20 17.65
N ASP A 307 22.14 -5.62 18.32
CA ASP A 307 23.16 -6.40 19.02
C ASP A 307 22.47 -7.32 20.05
N ASP A 308 22.98 -8.54 20.23
CA ASP A 308 22.29 -9.61 20.96
C ASP A 308 21.98 -9.28 22.44
N ASP A 309 22.72 -8.33 23.04
CA ASP A 309 22.46 -7.85 24.41
C ASP A 309 21.19 -6.97 24.53
N GLU A 310 20.76 -6.29 23.46
CA GLU A 310 19.59 -5.41 23.47
C GLU A 310 18.26 -6.17 23.26
N LYS A 311 18.28 -7.37 22.66
CA LYS A 311 17.08 -8.23 22.47
C LYS A 311 16.40 -8.58 23.80
N THR A 312 17.20 -8.84 24.84
CA THR A 312 16.72 -9.18 26.19
C THR A 312 16.00 -7.99 26.84
N LEU A 313 16.53 -6.78 26.62
CA LEU A 313 15.96 -5.53 27.09
C LEU A 313 14.68 -5.17 26.32
N TYR A 314 14.63 -5.41 25.00
CA TYR A 314 13.48 -5.12 24.14
C TYR A 314 12.22 -5.94 24.49
N SER A 315 12.39 -7.24 24.79
CA SER A 315 11.29 -8.11 25.24
C SER A 315 10.68 -7.65 26.58
N SER A 316 11.48 -6.97 27.40
CA SER A 316 11.10 -6.43 28.70
C SER A 316 10.43 -5.05 28.58
N ILE A 317 10.90 -4.21 27.64
CA ILE A 317 10.46 -2.81 27.46
C ILE A 317 9.16 -2.68 26.66
N LEU A 318 8.73 -3.66 25.87
CA LEU A 318 7.39 -3.63 25.24
C LEU A 318 6.24 -3.48 26.27
N SER A 319 6.51 -3.74 27.55
CA SER A 319 5.55 -3.45 28.64
C SER A 319 5.58 -2.00 29.18
N ARG A 320 6.60 -1.17 28.83
CA ARG A 320 6.88 0.15 29.44
C ARG A 320 7.62 1.18 28.54
N ILE A 321 7.35 1.19 27.23
CA ILE A 321 7.90 2.11 26.19
C ILE A 321 8.70 3.34 26.69
N LYS A 322 10.00 3.36 26.35
CA LYS A 322 10.67 4.35 25.49
C LYS A 322 12.09 3.81 25.25
N VAL A 323 12.33 3.20 24.09
CA VAL A 323 13.68 2.82 23.66
C VAL A 323 14.20 3.93 22.76
N ASP A 324 15.30 4.54 23.17
CA ASP A 324 15.99 5.62 22.46
C ASP A 324 16.75 5.06 21.25
N PHE A 325 16.09 5.02 20.10
CA PHE A 325 16.80 5.07 18.81
C PHE A 325 17.34 6.50 18.63
N PRO A 326 18.57 6.70 18.14
CA PRO A 326 19.15 8.04 18.10
C PRO A 326 18.33 9.04 17.25
N ILE A 327 17.56 8.59 16.25
CA ILE A 327 16.49 9.36 15.60
C ILE A 327 15.42 8.37 15.06
N THR A 328 14.16 8.50 15.52
CA THR A 328 13.00 7.84 14.87
C THR A 328 12.10 8.90 14.25
N LEU A 329 11.61 8.61 13.04
CA LEU A 329 10.66 9.45 12.34
C LEU A 329 9.28 8.80 12.45
N GLU A 330 8.34 9.52 13.04
CA GLU A 330 6.93 9.14 13.03
C GLU A 330 6.39 9.40 11.62
N MET A 331 6.05 8.33 10.91
CA MET A 331 5.56 8.42 9.52
C MET A 331 4.04 8.47 9.45
N SER A 332 3.37 7.78 10.38
CA SER A 332 1.92 7.80 10.59
C SER A 332 1.62 7.41 12.03
N GLU A 333 0.36 7.54 12.45
CA GLU A 333 -0.06 7.14 13.79
C GLU A 333 0.31 5.67 14.06
N GLY A 334 1.18 5.45 15.05
CA GLY A 334 1.61 4.10 15.43
C GLY A 334 2.74 3.49 14.59
N ILE A 335 3.26 4.20 13.58
CA ILE A 335 4.40 3.75 12.76
C ILE A 335 5.59 4.69 12.93
N ARG A 336 6.69 4.13 13.47
CA ARG A 336 7.95 4.85 13.69
C ARG A 336 9.08 4.14 12.99
N VAL A 337 9.70 4.81 12.03
CA VAL A 337 10.80 4.28 11.23
C VAL A 337 12.13 4.80 11.79
N GLY A 338 13.11 3.90 11.93
CA GLY A 338 14.44 4.29 12.41
C GLY A 338 15.25 5.00 11.33
N ALA A 339 15.94 6.10 11.66
CA ALA A 339 16.90 6.73 10.76
C ALA A 339 18.24 5.96 10.81
N ASN A 340 18.25 4.75 10.26
CA ASN A 340 19.43 3.89 10.18
C ASN A 340 19.89 3.72 8.72
N THR A 341 21.11 3.22 8.53
CA THR A 341 21.72 3.04 7.20
C THR A 341 20.89 2.15 6.29
N GLU A 342 20.24 1.11 6.84
CA GLU A 342 19.41 0.19 6.06
C GLU A 342 18.15 0.86 5.53
N ASN A 343 17.44 1.64 6.36
CA ASN A 343 16.27 2.38 5.96
C ASN A 343 16.62 3.53 5.01
N LEU A 344 17.76 4.21 5.21
CA LEU A 344 18.24 5.23 4.27
C LEU A 344 18.57 4.62 2.90
N LEU A 345 19.23 3.45 2.91
CA LEU A 345 19.52 2.70 1.68
C LEU A 345 18.22 2.22 1.01
N ALA A 346 17.26 1.73 1.79
CA ALA A 346 15.96 1.31 1.28
C ALA A 346 15.23 2.48 0.64
N LEU A 347 15.10 3.62 1.32
CA LEU A 347 14.48 4.84 0.76
C LEU A 347 15.17 5.30 -0.52
N TYR A 348 16.50 5.25 -0.56
CA TYR A 348 17.26 5.55 -1.77
C TYR A 348 16.93 4.57 -2.92
N GLN A 349 16.87 3.26 -2.63
CA GLN A 349 16.51 2.22 -3.60
C GLN A 349 15.03 2.23 -3.98
N MET A 350 14.15 2.81 -3.18
CA MET A 350 12.75 3.07 -3.54
C MET A 350 12.70 4.16 -4.63
N ALA A 351 13.48 5.23 -4.45
CA ALA A 351 13.47 6.40 -5.34
C ALA A 351 14.27 6.20 -6.64
N ARG A 352 15.27 5.32 -6.64
CA ARG A 352 16.21 5.13 -7.76
C ARG A 352 16.25 3.69 -8.22
N SER A 353 16.29 3.48 -9.54
CA SER A 353 16.38 2.14 -10.10
C SER A 353 17.64 1.41 -9.59
N SER A 354 17.48 0.12 -9.27
CA SER A 354 18.53 -0.73 -8.71
C SER A 354 18.85 -1.90 -9.65
N SER A 355 20.07 -2.45 -9.57
CA SER A 355 20.48 -3.58 -10.41
C SER A 355 19.58 -4.80 -10.23
N SER A 356 19.49 -5.66 -11.24
CA SER A 356 18.69 -6.89 -11.17
C SER A 356 19.09 -7.78 -9.98
N GLU A 357 20.39 -7.85 -9.66
CA GLU A 357 20.89 -8.58 -8.48
C GLU A 357 20.37 -7.98 -7.17
N THR A 358 20.36 -6.65 -7.05
CA THR A 358 19.82 -5.96 -5.86
C THR A 358 18.33 -6.23 -5.71
N LEU A 359 17.57 -6.15 -6.80
CA LEU A 359 16.12 -6.40 -6.81
C LEU A 359 15.79 -7.86 -6.50
N GLN A 360 16.54 -8.81 -7.04
CA GLN A 360 16.42 -10.24 -6.68
C GLN A 360 16.76 -10.48 -5.21
N GLY A 361 17.77 -9.79 -4.69
CA GLY A 361 18.07 -9.78 -3.25
C GLY A 361 16.88 -9.33 -2.43
N LYS A 362 16.23 -8.22 -2.84
CA LYS A 362 15.04 -7.68 -2.15
C LYS A 362 13.83 -8.61 -2.23
N PHE A 363 13.64 -9.32 -3.35
CA PHE A 363 12.65 -10.38 -3.46
C PHE A 363 12.90 -11.49 -2.43
N ARG A 364 14.15 -11.93 -2.29
CA ARG A 364 14.52 -12.93 -1.27
C ARG A 364 14.27 -12.41 0.15
N ASP A 365 14.66 -11.17 0.44
CA ASP A 365 14.43 -10.52 1.74
C ASP A 365 12.93 -10.55 2.10
N GLY A 366 12.05 -10.15 1.17
CA GLY A 366 10.61 -10.16 1.39
C GLY A 366 10.04 -11.56 1.62
N TYR A 367 10.54 -12.56 0.88
CA TYR A 367 10.16 -13.96 1.10
C TYR A 367 10.58 -14.46 2.49
N ASP A 368 11.80 -14.15 2.91
CA ASP A 368 12.36 -14.60 4.19
C ASP A 368 11.65 -13.93 5.38
N ASP A 369 11.37 -12.63 5.29
CA ASP A 369 10.64 -11.90 6.32
C ASP A 369 9.19 -12.38 6.44
N ALA A 370 8.50 -12.62 5.32
CA ALA A 370 7.17 -13.23 5.34
C ALA A 370 7.21 -14.63 5.95
N THR A 371 8.20 -15.45 5.59
CA THR A 371 8.37 -16.80 6.15
C THR A 371 8.57 -16.74 7.66
N ARG A 372 9.38 -15.80 8.14
CA ARG A 372 9.65 -15.57 9.56
C ARG A 372 8.40 -15.12 10.30
N PHE A 373 7.64 -14.19 9.73
CA PHE A 373 6.36 -13.74 10.27
C PHE A 373 5.36 -14.90 10.37
N LEU A 374 5.18 -15.68 9.30
CA LEU A 374 4.27 -16.82 9.31
C LEU A 374 4.71 -17.88 10.31
N LYS A 375 6.02 -18.17 10.42
CA LYS A 375 6.56 -19.11 11.40
C LYS A 375 6.31 -18.65 12.84
N LYS A 376 6.56 -17.38 13.14
CA LYS A 376 6.36 -16.80 14.48
C LYS A 376 4.89 -16.85 14.94
N ASN A 377 3.96 -16.87 13.99
CA ASN A 377 2.52 -16.86 14.26
C ASN A 377 1.84 -18.22 14.00
N ASP A 378 2.60 -19.29 13.81
CA ASP A 378 2.09 -20.64 13.50
C ASP A 378 1.15 -20.67 12.28
N MET A 379 1.54 -19.96 11.22
CA MET A 379 0.76 -19.77 9.97
C MET A 379 1.37 -20.48 8.76
N LEU A 380 2.46 -21.23 8.93
CA LEU A 380 2.99 -22.05 7.86
C LEU A 380 2.03 -23.20 7.60
N THR A 381 1.61 -23.37 6.34
CA THR A 381 0.91 -24.59 5.92
C THR A 381 1.89 -25.76 6.00
N VAL A 382 1.55 -26.76 6.81
CA VAL A 382 2.25 -28.04 6.80
C VAL A 382 1.71 -28.81 5.61
N PHE A 383 2.52 -29.01 4.58
CA PHE A 383 2.18 -29.96 3.53
C PHE A 383 2.13 -31.34 4.18
N SER A 384 0.93 -31.88 4.42
CA SER A 384 0.75 -33.32 4.55
C SER A 384 1.03 -33.89 3.15
N GLY A 385 2.19 -34.54 3.02
CA GLY A 385 2.69 -35.07 1.75
C GLY A 385 1.83 -36.15 1.12
#